data_AF-A0A6B2VLA6-F1
#
_entry.id   AF-A0A6B2VLA6-F1
#
_cell.length_a   1.000
_cell.length_b   1.000
_cell.length_c   1.000
_cell.angle_alpha   90.00
_cell.angle_beta   90.00
_cell.angle_gamma   90.00
#
_symmetry.space_group_name_H-M   'P 1'
#
loop_
_entity.id
_entity.type
_entity.pdbx_description
1 polymer ?
#
loop_
_entity_poly.entity_id
_entity_poly.type
_entity_poly.pdbx_seq_one_letter_code
_entity_poly.pdbx_strand_id
1 'polypeptide(L)'
;MEITVVPKQWTPNQDKKFARDVRLGQTYFVVVQLETRRAPFEDPEMYREYVFTERFRLTGTPRTDGGMTATELCRNWGPVFDTRPTHLRRCGDPSPQVSGPLGSNDYEGILDEAELRGLEKHVRNGSHPHSRRPANSWRP
;
A
#
# COMPACT_ATOMS: atom_id res chain seq x y z
N MET A 1 0.85 25.15 20.94
CA MET A 1 -0.12 24.16 21.41
C MET A 1 -0.61 23.42 20.18
N GLU A 2 -0.04 22.27 19.85
CA GLU A 2 -0.60 21.40 18.81
C GLU A 2 -1.90 20.82 19.35
N ILE A 3 -3.02 21.21 18.75
CA ILE A 3 -4.31 20.57 19.03
C ILE A 3 -4.23 19.22 18.33
N THR A 4 -4.00 18.15 19.09
CA THR A 4 -4.08 16.78 18.59
C THR A 4 -5.54 16.51 18.23
N VAL A 5 -5.91 16.77 16.98
CA VAL A 5 -7.24 16.44 16.47
C VAL A 5 -7.32 14.93 16.44
N VAL A 6 -8.03 14.35 17.41
CA VAL A 6 -8.32 12.92 17.41
C VAL A 6 -9.20 12.64 16.19
N PRO A 7 -8.74 11.84 15.22
CA PRO A 7 -9.51 11.58 14.01
C PRO A 7 -10.81 10.88 14.38
N LYS A 8 -11.93 11.32 13.77
CA LYS A 8 -13.22 10.70 14.05
C LYS A 8 -13.22 9.31 13.45
N GLN A 9 -13.57 8.33 14.26
CA GLN A 9 -13.65 6.93 13.85
C GLN A 9 -15.03 6.35 14.09
N TRP A 10 -15.43 5.41 13.22
CA TRP A 10 -16.64 4.61 13.39
C TRP A 10 -16.28 3.13 13.30
N THR A 11 -16.64 2.37 14.33
CA THR A 11 -16.43 0.91 14.35
C THR A 11 -17.52 0.18 13.57
N PRO A 12 -17.35 -1.10 13.18
CA PRO A 12 -18.35 -1.84 12.39
C PRO A 12 -19.77 -1.84 12.97
N ASN A 13 -19.92 -1.78 14.30
CA ASN A 13 -21.21 -1.73 14.98
C ASN A 13 -21.86 -0.33 14.96
N GLN A 14 -21.18 0.66 14.39
CA GLN A 14 -21.64 2.05 14.26
C GLN A 14 -22.00 2.40 12.81
N ASP A 15 -22.19 1.40 11.95
CA ASP A 15 -22.54 1.54 10.53
C ASP A 15 -23.72 2.49 10.27
N LYS A 16 -24.81 2.38 11.05
CA LYS A 16 -25.98 3.28 10.94
C LYS A 16 -25.68 4.71 11.39
N LYS A 17 -24.74 4.89 12.32
CA LYS A 17 -24.28 6.22 12.75
C LYS A 17 -23.38 6.82 11.67
N PHE A 18 -22.44 6.03 11.15
CA PHE A 18 -21.58 6.42 10.05
C PHE A 18 -22.41 6.86 8.84
N ALA A 19 -23.36 6.04 8.37
CA ALA A 19 -24.18 6.38 7.21
C ALA A 19 -25.01 7.68 7.35
N ARG A 20 -25.32 8.10 8.59
CA ARG A 20 -25.97 9.40 8.88
C ARG A 20 -24.96 10.56 8.90
N ASP A 21 -23.77 10.30 9.42
CA ASP A 21 -22.69 11.29 9.53
C ASP A 21 -21.95 11.53 8.19
N VAL A 22 -22.09 10.62 7.22
CA VAL A 22 -21.43 10.72 5.91
C VAL A 22 -21.87 11.99 5.17
N ARG A 23 -20.86 12.75 4.75
CA ARG A 23 -20.97 13.91 3.87
C ARG A 23 -20.58 13.50 2.45
N LEU A 24 -21.41 13.85 1.47
CA LEU A 24 -21.09 13.57 0.07
C LEU A 24 -19.88 14.41 -0.36
N GLY A 25 -19.02 13.82 -1.18
CA GLY A 25 -17.78 14.43 -1.66
C GLY A 25 -16.62 14.43 -0.64
N GLN A 26 -16.85 14.04 0.62
CA GLN A 26 -15.78 13.86 1.60
C GLN A 26 -15.11 12.49 1.40
N THR A 27 -13.77 12.46 1.53
CA THR A 27 -12.98 11.23 1.54
C THR A 27 -12.98 10.61 2.93
N TYR A 28 -13.29 9.33 2.99
CA TYR A 28 -13.20 8.49 4.17
C TYR A 28 -12.14 7.41 3.95
N PHE A 29 -11.52 6.98 5.04
CA PHE A 29 -10.38 6.07 5.00
C PHE A 29 -10.66 4.80 5.78
N VAL A 30 -10.15 3.68 5.27
CA VAL A 30 -10.18 2.39 5.96
C VAL A 30 -8.77 1.83 5.99
N VAL A 31 -8.33 1.35 7.15
CA VAL A 31 -7.05 0.64 7.28
C VAL A 31 -7.27 -0.84 6.96
N VAL A 32 -6.40 -1.39 6.12
CA VAL A 32 -6.42 -2.78 5.68
C VAL A 32 -5.12 -3.43 6.13
N GLN A 33 -5.24 -4.57 6.79
CA GLN A 33 -4.11 -5.43 7.13
C GLN A 33 -3.83 -6.38 5.96
N LEU A 34 -2.57 -6.48 5.55
CA LEU A 34 -2.13 -7.35 4.47
C LEU A 34 -1.44 -8.60 5.01
N GLU A 35 -1.66 -9.72 4.32
CA GLU A 35 -1.00 -11.00 4.62
C GLU A 35 0.45 -10.97 4.12
N THR A 36 1.38 -10.58 4.99
CA THR A 36 2.80 -10.45 4.68
C THR A 36 3.47 -11.78 4.31
N ARG A 37 2.90 -12.93 4.67
CA ARG A 37 3.41 -14.24 4.22
C ARG A 37 3.33 -14.43 2.71
N ARG A 38 2.29 -13.85 2.08
CA ARG A 38 2.06 -13.95 0.63
C ARG A 38 2.64 -12.75 -0.12
N ALA A 39 2.68 -11.60 0.52
CA ALA A 39 3.22 -10.36 -0.03
C ALA A 39 4.29 -9.77 0.92
N PRO A 40 5.49 -10.39 0.99
CA PRO A 40 6.53 -10.00 1.96
C PRO A 40 7.15 -8.63 1.69
N PHE A 41 6.94 -8.07 0.49
CA PHE A 41 7.43 -6.77 0.06
C PHE A 41 6.41 -5.64 0.26
N GLU A 42 5.19 -5.95 0.73
CA GLU A 42 4.17 -4.95 1.01
C GLU A 42 4.19 -4.55 2.48
N ASP A 43 3.74 -3.33 2.77
CA ASP A 43 3.58 -2.86 4.14
C ASP A 43 2.50 -3.69 4.86
N PRO A 44 2.69 -4.07 6.13
CA PRO A 44 1.71 -4.88 6.88
C PRO A 44 0.34 -4.20 6.99
N GLU A 45 0.34 -2.87 7.03
CA GLU A 45 -0.86 -2.05 7.11
C GLU A 45 -0.84 -0.98 6.02
N MET A 46 -1.98 -0.83 5.35
CA MET A 46 -2.20 0.19 4.32
C MET A 46 -3.57 0.82 4.53
N TYR A 47 -3.85 1.90 3.82
CA TYR A 47 -5.20 2.48 3.82
C TYR A 47 -5.83 2.47 2.43
N ARG A 48 -7.17 2.42 2.40
CA ARG A 48 -8.00 2.63 1.22
C ARG A 48 -8.83 3.89 1.40
N GLU A 49 -9.16 4.52 0.28
CA GLU A 49 -9.95 5.75 0.23
C GLU A 49 -11.31 5.46 -0.38
N TYR A 50 -12.34 6.07 0.20
CA TYR A 50 -13.72 5.96 -0.26
C TYR A 50 -14.36 7.34 -0.30
N VAL A 51 -14.94 7.68 -1.44
CA VAL A 51 -15.71 8.92 -1.62
C VAL A 51 -17.15 8.55 -1.93
N PHE A 52 -18.07 9.05 -1.12
CA PHE A 52 -19.51 8.90 -1.37
C PHE A 52 -19.96 10.06 -2.25
N THR A 53 -20.30 9.77 -3.50
CA THR A 53 -20.66 10.79 -4.49
C THR A 53 -22.17 10.98 -4.58
N GLU A 54 -22.94 9.93 -4.29
CA GLU A 54 -24.38 9.91 -4.54
C GLU A 54 -25.17 9.26 -3.40
N ARG A 55 -26.50 9.23 -3.56
CA ARG A 55 -27.42 8.48 -2.71
C ARG A 55 -28.27 7.54 -3.56
N PHE A 56 -28.59 6.36 -3.04
CA PHE A 56 -29.58 5.49 -3.67
C PHE A 56 -30.96 6.15 -3.68
N ARG A 57 -31.64 6.14 -4.83
CA ARG A 57 -32.93 6.85 -5.02
C ARG A 57 -34.02 6.39 -4.06
N LEU A 58 -34.08 5.07 -3.76
CA LEU A 58 -35.15 4.50 -2.95
C LEU A 58 -34.87 4.63 -1.43
N THR A 59 -33.63 4.38 -1.01
CA THR A 59 -33.29 4.29 0.42
C THR A 59 -32.63 5.57 0.96
N GLY A 60 -32.18 6.48 0.10
CA GLY A 60 -31.44 7.68 0.48
C GLY A 60 -30.04 7.41 1.03
N THR A 61 -29.59 6.15 1.06
CA THR A 61 -28.30 5.75 1.63
C THR A 61 -27.15 6.29 0.77
N PRO A 62 -26.14 6.94 1.38
CA PRO A 62 -24.94 7.34 0.66
C PRO A 62 -24.25 6.15 0.00
N ARG A 63 -23.81 6.35 -1.24
CA ARG A 63 -23.11 5.35 -2.05
C ARG A 63 -21.89 5.93 -2.73
N THR A 64 -20.87 5.10 -2.92
CA THR A 64 -19.76 5.40 -3.82
C THR A 64 -20.22 5.27 -5.28
N ASP A 65 -19.42 5.76 -6.22
CA ASP A 65 -19.66 5.62 -7.66
C ASP A 65 -19.80 4.13 -8.07
N GLY A 66 -19.03 3.25 -7.44
CA GLY A 66 -19.13 1.79 -7.60
C GLY A 66 -20.33 1.12 -6.92
N GLY A 67 -21.26 1.88 -6.34
CA GLY A 67 -22.49 1.36 -5.73
C GLY A 67 -22.35 0.85 -4.30
N MET A 68 -21.17 0.91 -3.69
CA MET A 68 -20.96 0.49 -2.30
C MET A 68 -21.64 1.46 -1.33
N THR A 69 -22.47 0.95 -0.43
CA THR A 69 -23.16 1.80 0.56
C THR A 69 -22.25 2.15 1.74
N ALA A 70 -22.51 3.30 2.38
CA ALA A 70 -21.78 3.67 3.61
C ALA A 70 -21.94 2.64 4.74
N THR A 71 -23.13 2.05 4.87
CA THR A 71 -23.39 0.99 5.86
C THR A 71 -22.57 -0.26 5.59
N GLU A 72 -22.51 -0.69 4.33
CA GLU A 72 -21.73 -1.86 3.92
C GLU A 72 -20.24 -1.62 4.12
N LEU A 73 -19.75 -0.42 3.76
CA LEU A 73 -18.35 -0.05 3.96
C LEU A 73 -17.94 -0.23 5.43
N CYS A 74 -18.69 0.40 6.33
CA CYS A 74 -18.36 0.40 7.75
C CYS A 74 -18.54 -0.98 8.38
N ARG A 75 -19.59 -1.72 8.01
CA ARG A 75 -19.84 -3.05 8.59
C ARG A 75 -18.80 -4.09 8.18
N ASN A 76 -18.39 -4.09 6.91
CA ASN A 76 -17.54 -5.15 6.37
C ASN A 76 -16.05 -4.85 6.50
N TRP A 77 -15.66 -3.57 6.40
CA TRP A 77 -14.25 -3.16 6.39
C TRP A 77 -13.90 -2.14 7.48
N GLY A 78 -14.86 -1.74 8.34
CA GLY A 78 -14.57 -0.82 9.43
C GLY A 78 -13.50 -1.37 10.40
N PRO A 79 -12.81 -0.49 11.14
CA PRO A 79 -13.15 0.91 11.41
C PRO A 79 -12.91 1.88 10.24
N VAL A 80 -13.77 2.89 10.13
CA VAL A 80 -13.70 3.97 9.13
C VAL A 80 -13.23 5.26 9.81
N PHE A 81 -12.37 6.02 9.15
CA PHE A 81 -11.79 7.28 9.61
C PHE A 81 -12.19 8.43 8.70
N ASP A 82 -12.42 9.62 9.27
CA ASP A 82 -12.70 10.85 8.50
C ASP A 82 -11.44 11.60 8.05
N THR A 83 -10.30 11.22 8.61
CA THR A 83 -9.00 11.84 8.39
C THR A 83 -8.04 10.75 7.93
N ARG A 84 -7.11 11.13 7.03
CA ARG A 84 -6.11 10.21 6.51
C ARG A 84 -5.24 9.69 7.67
N PRO A 85 -5.09 8.36 7.84
CA PRO A 85 -4.13 7.80 8.78
C PRO A 85 -2.71 8.28 8.48
N THR A 86 -1.97 8.70 9.50
CA THR A 86 -0.57 9.11 9.34
C THR A 86 0.33 7.89 9.18
N HIS A 87 1.46 8.05 8.48
CA HIS A 87 2.48 7.01 8.27
C HIS A 87 2.05 5.72 7.53
N LEU A 88 0.80 5.64 7.06
CA LEU A 88 0.36 4.53 6.21
C LEU A 88 0.43 4.92 4.73
N ARG A 89 0.76 3.93 3.88
CA ARG A 89 0.69 4.04 2.43
C ARG A 89 -0.70 3.66 1.92
N ARG A 90 -1.11 4.26 0.80
CA ARG A 90 -2.37 3.91 0.13
C ARG A 90 -2.22 2.55 -0.55
N CYS A 91 -3.24 1.71 -0.43
CA CYS A 91 -3.33 0.48 -1.19
C CYS A 91 -3.32 0.80 -2.69
N GLY A 92 -2.35 0.26 -3.42
CA GLY A 92 -2.18 0.48 -4.87
C GLY A 92 -1.17 1.57 -5.25
N ASP A 93 -0.72 2.39 -4.29
CA ASP A 93 0.45 3.23 -4.53
C ASP A 93 1.70 2.34 -4.59
N PRO A 94 2.69 2.66 -5.44
CA PRO A 94 3.93 1.89 -5.48
C PRO A 94 4.62 1.91 -4.11
N SER A 95 5.18 0.78 -3.70
CA SER A 95 6.10 0.78 -2.56
C SER A 95 7.30 1.68 -2.88
N PRO A 96 7.93 2.32 -1.88
CA PRO A 96 9.15 3.07 -2.09
C PRO A 96 10.19 2.20 -2.81
N GLN A 97 10.49 2.53 -4.06
CA GLN A 97 11.43 1.75 -4.86
C GLN A 97 12.84 2.01 -4.33
N VAL A 98 13.44 1.00 -3.69
CA VAL A 98 14.86 1.01 -3.29
C VAL A 98 15.81 0.69 -4.46
N SER A 99 15.27 0.50 -5.67
CA SER A 99 16.00 0.16 -6.88
C SER A 99 15.43 0.86 -8.13
N GLY A 100 14.94 2.10 -7.99
CA GLY A 100 14.65 2.91 -9.17
C GLY A 100 15.93 3.09 -10.00
N PRO A 101 15.84 3.35 -11.32
CA PRO A 101 17.02 3.76 -12.06
C PRO A 101 17.64 4.94 -11.31
N LEU A 102 18.95 4.85 -11.04
CA LEU A 102 19.75 6.00 -10.63
C LEU A 102 19.33 7.12 -11.60
N GLY A 103 18.91 8.28 -11.06
CA GLY A 103 18.33 9.35 -11.86
C GLY A 103 19.21 9.68 -13.07
N SER A 104 18.68 10.44 -14.02
CA SER A 104 19.36 10.87 -15.25
C SER A 104 20.71 11.60 -15.09
N ASN A 105 21.27 11.63 -13.89
CA ASN A 105 22.66 11.90 -13.65
C ASN A 105 23.39 10.57 -13.68
N ASP A 106 24.03 10.31 -14.82
CA ASP A 106 25.05 9.30 -15.03
C ASP A 106 25.89 9.14 -13.74
N TYR A 107 25.53 8.18 -12.90
CA TYR A 107 26.40 7.79 -11.80
C TYR A 107 27.56 7.03 -12.43
N GLU A 108 28.53 7.77 -12.94
CA GLU A 108 29.86 7.31 -13.27
C GLU A 108 30.66 7.27 -11.96
N GLY A 109 30.27 6.35 -11.07
CA GLY A 109 31.16 5.95 -10.00
C GLY A 109 32.33 5.20 -10.63
N ILE A 110 33.51 5.81 -10.70
CA ILE A 110 34.74 5.09 -11.04
C ILE A 110 34.92 4.04 -9.94
N LEU A 111 34.72 2.78 -10.28
CA LEU A 111 34.96 1.67 -9.37
C LEU A 111 36.41 1.72 -8.90
N ASP A 112 36.62 1.65 -7.59
CA ASP A 112 37.99 1.56 -7.08
C ASP A 112 38.61 0.19 -7.42
N GLU A 113 39.93 0.05 -7.24
CA GLU A 113 40.62 -1.20 -7.57
C GLU A 113 40.08 -2.41 -6.78
N ALA A 114 39.55 -2.19 -5.57
CA ALA A 114 39.02 -3.26 -4.74
C ALA A 114 37.65 -3.73 -5.27
N GLU A 115 36.80 -2.80 -5.69
CA GLU A 115 35.52 -3.06 -6.34
C GLU A 115 35.71 -3.74 -7.70
N LEU A 116 36.66 -3.28 -8.52
CA LEU A 116 37.02 -3.91 -9.80
C LEU A 116 37.48 -5.37 -9.60
N ARG A 117 38.37 -5.65 -8.63
CA ARG A 117 38.77 -7.03 -8.30
C ARG A 117 37.61 -7.87 -7.79
N GLY A 118 36.71 -7.27 -7.02
CA GLY A 118 35.49 -7.90 -6.54
C GLY A 118 34.61 -8.37 -7.70
N LEU A 119 34.39 -7.49 -8.68
CA LEU A 119 33.63 -7.78 -9.89
C LEU A 119 34.30 -8.87 -10.74
N GLU A 120 35.60 -8.75 -11.00
CA GLU A 120 36.35 -9.75 -11.78
C GLU A 120 36.29 -11.14 -11.14
N LYS A 121 36.41 -11.21 -9.80
CA LYS A 121 36.26 -12.46 -9.06
C LYS A 121 34.85 -13.02 -9.20
N HIS A 122 33.83 -12.18 -9.13
CA HIS A 122 32.42 -12.59 -9.25
C HIS A 122 32.11 -13.12 -10.65
N VAL A 123 32.56 -12.41 -11.69
CA VAL A 123 32.46 -12.84 -13.09
C VAL A 123 33.17 -14.16 -13.29
N ARG A 124 34.42 -14.30 -12.84
CA ARG A 124 35.19 -15.55 -12.95
C ARG A 124 34.50 -16.74 -12.28
N ASN A 125 33.87 -16.52 -11.14
CA ASN A 125 33.13 -17.55 -10.41
C ASN A 125 31.80 -17.92 -11.08
N GLY A 126 31.13 -16.96 -11.74
CA GLY A 126 29.87 -17.18 -12.46
C GLY A 126 30.04 -17.65 -13.92
N SER A 127 31.21 -17.39 -14.53
CA SER A 127 31.51 -17.74 -15.92
C SER A 127 31.99 -19.17 -16.11
N HIS A 128 32.30 -19.92 -15.03
CA HIS A 128 32.60 -21.33 -15.13
C HIS A 128 31.33 -22.13 -15.48
N PRO A 129 31.22 -22.76 -16.66
CA PRO A 129 30.02 -23.52 -17.03
C PRO A 129 29.72 -24.68 -16.08
N HIS A 130 30.73 -25.15 -15.31
CA HIS A 130 30.61 -26.21 -14.31
C HIS A 130 30.25 -25.73 -12.89
N SER A 131 30.35 -24.42 -12.59
CA SER A 131 29.89 -23.85 -11.30
C SER A 131 28.48 -23.26 -11.39
N ARG A 132 27.90 -23.20 -12.60
CA ARG A 132 26.50 -22.81 -12.80
C ARG A 132 25.61 -23.83 -12.14
N ARG A 133 24.71 -23.36 -11.27
CA ARG A 133 23.55 -24.16 -10.86
C ARG A 133 22.79 -24.57 -12.14
N PRO A 134 22.51 -25.86 -12.35
CA PRO A 134 21.69 -26.27 -13.48
C PRO A 134 20.33 -25.56 -13.38
N ALA A 135 19.80 -25.10 -14.51
CA ALA A 135 18.56 -24.31 -14.58
C ALA A 135 17.34 -24.95 -13.89
N ASN A 136 17.44 -26.24 -13.53
CA ASN A 136 16.39 -27.03 -12.93
C ASN A 136 16.65 -27.39 -11.44
N SER A 137 17.65 -26.77 -10.78
CA SER A 137 18.00 -27.09 -9.39
C SER A 137 17.18 -26.34 -8.33
N TRP A 138 16.09 -25.68 -8.72
CA TRP A 138 15.16 -25.07 -7.77
C TRP A 138 14.11 -26.12 -7.36
N ARG A 139 14.24 -26.64 -6.14
CA ARG A 139 13.18 -27.36 -5.42
C ARG A 139 13.18 -26.85 -3.97
N PRO A 140 12.00 -26.84 -3.31
CA PRO A 140 11.63 -25.90 -2.26
C PRO A 140 12.38 -26.06 -0.95
#